data_AF-A0A1F6DB23-F1
#
_entry.id   AF-A0A1F6DB23-F1
#
_cell.length_a   1.000
_cell.length_b   1.000
_cell.length_c   1.000
_cell.angle_alpha   90.00
_cell.angle_beta   90.00
_cell.angle_gamma   90.00
#
_symmetry.space_group_name_H-M   'P 1'
#
loop_
_entity.id
_entity.type
_entity.pdbx_description
1 polymer ?
#
loop_
_entity_poly.entity_id
_entity_poly.type
_entity_poly.pdbx_seq_one_letter_code
_entity_poly.pdbx_strand_id
1 'polypeptide(L)'
;MYRALQALSDPDLSVEVPLVEGKAPGTWGLIQSLFPPENLHRNQVPARFSVDIMPVLTYEFTMMVNLVCDDLRGTITAVGHLAHDQQKFLRLEDEISLFIAARYRLRQKTGFLTVSKKLWDAVNKYATSPAAFGTARP
;
A
#
# COMPACT_ATOMS: atom_id res chain seq x y z
N MET A 1 7.48 10.38 -9.84
CA MET A 1 6.18 9.73 -10.12
C MET A 1 6.14 8.95 -11.44
N TYR A 2 6.35 9.58 -12.61
CA TYR A 2 6.26 8.87 -13.91
C TYR A 2 7.18 7.65 -14.05
N ARG A 3 8.48 7.79 -13.72
CA ARG A 3 9.45 6.67 -13.76
C ARG A 3 9.08 5.52 -12.81
N ALA A 4 8.50 5.84 -11.66
CA ALA A 4 8.09 4.82 -10.70
C ALA A 4 6.83 4.08 -11.16
N LEU A 5 5.89 4.77 -11.80
CA LEU A 5 4.75 4.13 -12.44
C LEU A 5 5.18 3.22 -13.59
N GLN A 6 6.18 3.63 -14.39
CA GLN A 6 6.77 2.77 -15.41
C GLN A 6 7.41 1.51 -14.81
N ALA A 7 8.17 1.66 -13.72
CA ALA A 7 8.78 0.53 -13.02
C ALA A 7 7.72 -0.41 -12.41
N LEU A 8 6.62 0.12 -11.87
CA LEU A 8 5.52 -0.69 -11.34
C LEU A 8 4.73 -1.41 -12.44
N SER A 9 4.66 -0.84 -13.65
CA SER A 9 4.02 -1.49 -14.80
C SER A 9 4.87 -2.60 -15.43
N ASP A 10 6.15 -2.70 -15.06
CA ASP A 10 7.06 -3.73 -15.53
C ASP A 10 6.93 -5.01 -14.66
N PRO A 11 6.41 -6.12 -15.19
CA PRO A 11 6.22 -7.37 -14.44
C PRO A 11 7.55 -8.01 -13.97
N ASP A 12 8.68 -7.65 -14.59
CA ASP A 12 9.99 -8.13 -14.17
C ASP A 12 10.48 -7.40 -12.91
N LEU A 13 9.94 -6.21 -12.62
CA LEU A 13 10.34 -5.37 -11.50
C LEU A 13 9.28 -5.24 -10.40
N SER A 14 8.03 -5.63 -10.68
CA SER A 14 6.92 -5.52 -9.75
C SER A 14 6.30 -6.88 -9.38
N VAL A 15 5.51 -6.86 -8.31
CA VAL A 15 4.68 -7.99 -7.89
C VAL A 15 3.28 -7.48 -7.57
N GLU A 16 2.27 -8.24 -7.95
CA GLU A 16 0.88 -8.00 -7.58
C GLU A 16 0.51 -8.90 -6.40
N VAL A 17 0.05 -8.27 -5.32
CA VAL A 17 -0.34 -8.94 -4.09
C VAL A 17 -1.84 -8.74 -3.89
N PRO A 18 -2.64 -9.81 -3.71
CA PRO A 18 -4.06 -9.67 -3.47
C PRO A 18 -4.27 -8.95 -2.13
N LEU A 19 -5.17 -7.96 -2.12
CA LEU A 19 -5.64 -7.33 -0.89
C LEU A 19 -6.53 -8.33 -0.14
N VAL A 20 -6.38 -8.41 1.19
CA VAL A 20 -7.17 -9.35 2.02
C VAL A 20 -8.64 -8.95 2.03
N GLU A 21 -9.54 -9.90 1.75
CA GLU A 21 -10.98 -9.74 1.94
C GLU A 21 -11.35 -9.87 3.42
N GLY A 22 -12.05 -8.88 3.98
CA GLY A 22 -12.54 -8.95 5.36
C GLY A 22 -14.00 -8.52 5.55
N LYS A 23 -14.55 -8.87 6.72
CA LYS A 23 -15.83 -8.40 7.27
C LYS A 23 -15.77 -6.90 7.63
N ALA A 24 -15.92 -6.05 6.61
CA ALA A 24 -15.67 -4.60 6.57
C ALA A 24 -14.26 -4.13 7.04
N PRO A 25 -13.18 -4.48 6.32
CA PRO A 25 -11.89 -3.78 6.45
C PRO A 25 -10.96 -3.99 5.23
N GLY A 26 -10.94 -3.03 4.33
CA GLY A 26 -9.66 -2.41 4.03
C GLY A 26 -9.82 -1.04 4.63
N THR A 27 -8.91 -0.57 5.49
CA THR A 27 -8.95 0.84 5.88
C THR A 27 -8.53 1.68 4.68
N TRP A 28 -9.45 1.84 3.75
CA TRP A 28 -9.77 3.18 3.30
C TRP A 28 -10.48 3.91 4.44
N GLY A 29 -9.77 4.07 5.55
CA GLY A 29 -10.06 5.12 6.49
C GLY A 29 -9.44 6.35 5.88
N LEU A 30 -10.22 7.11 5.11
CA LEU A 30 -10.03 8.56 5.19
C LEU A 30 -10.01 8.85 6.68
N ILE A 31 -8.87 9.25 7.24
CA ILE A 31 -8.83 9.76 8.60
C ILE A 31 -9.81 10.94 8.57
N GLN A 32 -11.06 10.72 9.00
CA GLN A 32 -12.15 11.71 8.96
C GLN A 32 -11.95 12.78 10.04
N SER A 33 -10.71 13.20 10.28
CA SER A 33 -10.42 14.45 10.95
C SER A 33 -10.28 15.51 9.85
N LEU A 34 -11.38 16.18 9.53
CA LEU A 34 -11.43 17.44 8.76
C LEU A 34 -10.33 17.58 7.71
N PHE A 35 -10.53 17.00 6.52
CA PHE A 35 -9.54 17.00 5.45
C PHE A 35 -10.13 17.46 4.12
N PRO A 36 -9.42 18.27 3.31
CA PRO A 36 -8.05 18.77 3.54
C PRO A 36 -7.98 20.01 4.46
N PRO A 37 -6.95 20.12 5.32
CA PRO A 37 -6.56 21.39 5.92
C PRO A 37 -6.13 22.36 4.82
N GLU A 38 -6.37 23.65 5.05
CA GLU A 38 -6.01 24.70 4.10
C GLU A 38 -4.52 24.63 3.76
N ASN A 39 -4.19 24.72 2.46
CA ASN A 39 -2.84 24.75 1.87
C ASN A 39 -2.10 23.41 1.65
N LEU A 40 -2.75 22.24 1.78
CA LEU A 40 -2.22 20.97 1.23
C LEU A 40 -2.73 20.72 -0.20
N HIS A 41 -1.85 20.23 -1.09
CA HIS A 41 -2.21 19.88 -2.47
C HIS A 41 -3.42 18.92 -2.47
N ARG A 42 -4.53 19.38 -3.05
CA ARG A 42 -5.93 18.96 -2.81
C ARG A 42 -6.30 17.48 -3.03
N ASN A 43 -5.37 16.58 -3.39
CA ASN A 43 -5.70 15.24 -3.90
C ASN A 43 -5.01 14.06 -3.18
N GLN A 44 -4.22 14.31 -2.13
CA GLN A 44 -3.56 13.23 -1.37
C GLN A 44 -4.30 12.91 -0.09
N VAL A 45 -4.57 11.62 0.15
CA VAL A 45 -5.22 11.15 1.38
C VAL A 45 -4.41 10.03 2.02
N PRO A 46 -4.40 9.91 3.36
CA PRO A 46 -3.82 8.74 4.01
C PRO A 46 -4.68 7.51 3.70
N ALA A 47 -4.03 6.38 3.40
CA ALA A 47 -4.67 5.10 3.15
C ALA A 47 -3.86 3.96 3.77
N ARG A 48 -4.57 2.88 4.14
CA ARG A 48 -3.98 1.66 4.65
C ARG A 48 -4.40 0.46 3.81
N PHE A 49 -3.43 -0.35 3.42
CA PHE A 49 -3.65 -1.58 2.65
C PHE A 49 -3.07 -2.77 3.39
N SER A 50 -3.89 -3.79 3.62
CA SER A 50 -3.50 -5.01 4.33
C SER A 50 -3.33 -6.15 3.34
N VAL A 51 -2.20 -6.86 3.44
CA VAL A 51 -1.88 -8.02 2.61
C VAL A 51 -1.40 -9.18 3.48
N ASP A 52 -1.77 -10.40 3.10
CA ASP A 52 -1.26 -11.60 3.77
C ASP A 52 0.11 -11.97 3.21
N ILE A 53 1.11 -12.02 4.09
CA ILE A 53 2.47 -12.48 3.79
C ILE A 53 2.56 -14.00 3.99
N MET A 54 1.89 -14.50 5.03
CA MET A 54 1.73 -15.93 5.34
C MET A 54 0.31 -16.15 5.87
N PRO A 55 -0.19 -17.40 5.93
CA PRO A 55 -1.54 -17.69 6.43
C PRO A 55 -1.87 -17.15 7.84
N VAL A 56 -0.85 -16.78 8.61
CA VAL A 56 -0.96 -16.26 9.99
C VAL A 56 -0.36 -14.86 10.15
N LEU A 57 0.09 -14.22 9.07
CA LEU A 57 0.83 -12.97 9.13
C LEU A 57 0.35 -11.99 8.07
N THR A 58 -0.31 -10.92 8.53
CA THR A 58 -0.78 -9.81 7.71
C THR A 58 0.14 -8.60 7.93
N TYR A 59 0.49 -7.91 6.85
CA TYR A 59 1.23 -6.67 6.89
C TYR A 59 0.39 -5.50 6.38
N GLU A 60 0.50 -4.37 7.07
CA GLU A 60 -0.25 -3.15 6.75
C GLU A 60 0.69 -2.11 6.13
N PHE A 61 0.46 -1.77 4.86
CA PHE A 61 1.08 -0.63 4.21
C PHE A 61 0.31 0.64 4.57
N THR A 62 1.00 1.64 5.13
CA THR A 62 0.45 2.98 5.40
C THR A 62 1.07 3.98 4.43
N MET A 63 0.25 4.79 3.78
CA MET A 63 0.70 5.65 2.68
C MET A 63 -0.15 6.89 2.48
N MET A 64 0.44 7.93 1.90
CA MET A 64 -0.28 9.05 1.30
C MET A 64 -0.51 8.76 -0.18
N VAL A 65 -1.77 8.69 -0.60
CA VAL A 65 -2.15 8.30 -1.97
C VAL A 65 -2.89 9.40 -2.69
N ASN A 66 -2.62 9.53 -3.98
CA ASN A 66 -3.53 10.17 -4.91
C ASN A 66 -4.58 9.15 -5.35
N LEU A 67 -5.85 9.53 -5.30
CA LEU A 67 -6.95 8.70 -5.76
C LEU A 67 -7.36 9.08 -7.16
N VAL A 68 -7.66 8.06 -7.95
CA VAL A 68 -8.33 8.18 -9.23
C VAL A 68 -9.53 7.24 -9.16
N CYS A 69 -10.74 7.82 -9.11
CA CYS A 69 -11.97 7.06 -9.17
C CYS A 69 -12.46 6.99 -10.61
N ASP A 70 -12.71 5.78 -11.11
CA ASP A 70 -13.46 5.57 -12.34
C ASP A 70 -14.92 5.27 -11.97
N ASP A 71 -15.74 6.33 -11.93
CA ASP A 71 -17.15 6.29 -11.54
C ASP A 71 -17.98 5.32 -12.39
N LEU A 72 -17.59 5.09 -13.65
CA LEU A 72 -18.30 4.18 -14.56
C LEU A 72 -18.11 2.71 -14.16
N ARG A 73 -17.00 2.37 -13.52
CA ARG A 73 -16.62 0.99 -13.19
C ARG A 73 -16.58 0.70 -11.69
N GLY A 74 -16.77 1.70 -10.84
CA GLY A 74 -16.66 1.56 -9.38
C GLY A 74 -15.28 1.05 -8.95
N THR A 75 -14.24 1.40 -9.71
CA THR A 75 -12.86 1.02 -9.45
C THR A 75 -12.11 2.23 -8.92
N ILE A 76 -11.45 2.07 -7.77
CA ILE A 76 -10.53 3.06 -7.22
C ILE A 76 -9.11 2.62 -7.58
N THR A 77 -8.34 3.55 -8.13
CA THR A 77 -6.90 3.41 -8.27
C THR A 77 -6.24 4.39 -7.30
N ALA A 78 -5.34 3.91 -6.46
CA ALA A 78 -4.57 4.72 -5.53
C ALA A 78 -3.09 4.59 -5.87
N VAL A 79 -2.37 5.71 -5.88
CA VAL A 79 -0.91 5.71 -6.09
C VAL A 79 -0.28 6.55 -5.01
N GLY A 80 0.69 6.00 -4.30
CA GLY A 80 1.32 6.69 -3.19
C GLY A 80 2.73 6.22 -2.90
N HIS A 81 3.26 6.81 -1.85
CA HIS A 81 4.55 6.45 -1.27
C HIS A 81 4.34 5.78 0.08
N LEU A 82 5.18 4.79 0.35
CA LEU A 82 5.31 4.22 1.68
C LEU A 82 5.61 5.32 2.72
N ALA A 83 5.00 5.21 3.90
CA ALA A 83 5.29 6.13 5.00
C ALA A 83 6.78 6.08 5.40
N HIS A 84 7.31 7.25 5.78
CA HIS A 84 8.75 7.43 6.02
C HIS A 84 9.29 6.62 7.20
N ASP A 85 8.46 6.37 8.21
CA ASP A 85 8.78 5.44 9.31
C ASP A 85 8.94 4.02 8.79
N GLN A 86 7.97 3.51 8.01
CA GLN A 86 8.03 2.19 7.39
C GLN A 86 9.24 2.05 6.43
N GLN A 87 9.56 3.10 5.67
CA GLN A 87 10.77 3.16 4.85
C GLN A 87 12.03 2.95 5.68
N LYS A 88 12.18 3.69 6.78
CA LYS A 88 13.35 3.56 7.68
C LYS A 88 13.47 2.17 8.27
N PHE A 89 12.35 1.57 8.67
CA PHE A 89 12.34 0.20 9.19
C PHE A 89 12.75 -0.83 8.15
N LEU A 90 12.31 -0.68 6.90
CA LEU A 90 12.65 -1.58 5.79
C LEU A 90 14.04 -1.32 5.19
N ARG A 91 14.70 -0.22 5.58
CA ARG A 91 16.04 0.19 5.09
C ARG A 91 16.09 0.30 3.56
N LEU A 92 15.02 0.85 2.98
CA LEU A 92 14.93 1.10 1.55
C LEU A 92 15.33 2.56 1.26
N GLU A 93 16.41 2.73 0.51
CA GLU A 93 16.94 4.05 0.14
C GLU A 93 16.50 4.48 -1.28
N ASP A 94 16.08 3.53 -2.11
CA ASP A 94 15.63 3.79 -3.47
C ASP A 94 14.18 4.30 -3.51
N GLU A 95 14.00 5.56 -3.87
CA GLU A 95 12.68 6.21 -3.97
C GLU A 95 11.72 5.47 -4.89
N ILE A 96 12.21 4.85 -5.97
CA ILE A 96 11.38 4.11 -6.93
C ILE A 96 10.75 2.89 -6.25
N SER A 97 11.53 2.20 -5.42
CA SER A 97 11.08 1.00 -4.71
C SER A 97 9.99 1.29 -3.67
N LEU A 98 9.85 2.54 -3.22
CA LEU A 98 8.86 2.98 -2.22
C LEU A 98 7.49 3.31 -2.81
N PHE A 99 7.37 3.37 -4.14
CA PHE A 99 6.09 3.61 -4.78
C PHE A 99 5.22 2.37 -4.72
N ILE A 100 3.95 2.60 -4.43
CA ILE A 100 2.94 1.57 -4.36
C ILE A 100 1.72 2.04 -5.16
N ALA A 101 1.17 1.14 -5.97
CA ALA A 101 -0.10 1.33 -6.63
C ALA A 101 -1.10 0.31 -6.11
N ALA A 102 -2.34 0.73 -5.88
CA ALA A 102 -3.42 -0.16 -5.50
C ALA A 102 -4.58 0.01 -6.46
N ARG A 103 -5.21 -1.11 -6.85
CA ARG A 103 -6.46 -1.13 -7.60
C ARG A 103 -7.51 -1.88 -6.82
N TYR A 104 -8.62 -1.24 -6.53
CA TYR A 104 -9.70 -1.80 -5.72
C TYR A 104 -11.05 -1.67 -6.43
N ARG A 105 -11.82 -2.75 -6.48
CA ARG A 105 -13.17 -2.78 -7.04
C ARG A 105 -14.19 -2.77 -5.91
N LEU A 106 -14.79 -1.60 -5.65
CA LEU A 106 -15.68 -1.37 -4.51
C LEU A 106 -16.82 -2.39 -4.41
N ARG A 107 -17.46 -2.71 -5.54
CA ARG A 107 -18.61 -3.63 -5.57
C ARG A 107 -18.24 -5.08 -5.29
N GLN A 108 -17.09 -5.51 -5.79
CA GLN A 108 -16.59 -6.88 -5.64
C GLN A 108 -15.83 -7.06 -4.34
N LYS A 109 -15.43 -5.96 -3.70
CA LYS A 109 -14.56 -5.93 -2.53
C LYS A 109 -13.20 -6.59 -2.73
N THR A 110 -12.79 -6.73 -3.98
CA THR A 110 -11.51 -7.32 -4.39
C THR A 110 -10.54 -6.25 -4.88
N GLY A 111 -9.25 -6.52 -4.75
CA GLY A 111 -8.24 -5.64 -5.31
C GLY A 111 -6.83 -6.22 -5.21
N PHE A 112 -5.91 -5.50 -5.82
CA PHE A 112 -4.49 -5.86 -5.87
C PHE A 112 -3.65 -4.65 -5.50
N LEU A 113 -2.54 -4.93 -4.82
CA LEU A 113 -1.47 -4.01 -4.54
C LEU A 113 -0.30 -4.35 -5.46
N THR A 114 0.10 -3.41 -6.30
CA THR A 114 1.32 -3.53 -7.11
C THR A 114 2.45 -2.79 -6.40
N VAL A 115 3.48 -3.54 -6.03
CA VAL A 115 4.68 -3.03 -5.35
C VAL A 115 5.94 -3.45 -6.10
N SER A 116 7.06 -2.79 -5.85
CA SER A 116 8.35 -3.26 -6.38
C SER A 116 8.76 -4.59 -5.72
N LYS A 117 9.45 -5.47 -6.46
CA LYS A 117 9.96 -6.74 -5.91
C LYS A 117 10.91 -6.50 -4.73
N LYS A 118 11.76 -5.47 -4.81
CA LYS A 118 12.65 -5.07 -3.72
C LYS A 118 11.89 -4.72 -2.43
N LEU A 119 10.80 -3.96 -2.55
CA LEU A 119 9.95 -3.65 -1.41
C LEU A 119 9.28 -4.90 -0.86
N TRP A 120 8.77 -5.76 -1.74
CA TRP A 120 8.15 -7.02 -1.32
C TRP A 120 9.12 -7.95 -0.59
N ASP A 121 10.34 -8.11 -1.12
CA ASP A 121 11.38 -8.92 -0.49
C ASP A 121 11.80 -8.36 0.87
N ALA A 122 11.89 -7.04 1.00
CA ALA A 122 12.18 -6.38 2.27
C ALA A 122 11.07 -6.61 3.30
N VAL A 123 9.81 -6.49 2.88
CA VAL A 123 8.62 -6.76 3.71
C VAL A 123 8.58 -8.22 4.15
N ASN A 124 8.76 -9.17 3.23
CA ASN A 124 8.82 -10.60 3.54
C ASN A 124 9.93 -10.90 4.54
N LYS A 125 11.16 -10.44 4.27
CA LYS A 125 12.32 -10.65 5.14
C LYS A 125 12.09 -10.07 6.54
N TYR A 126 11.49 -8.88 6.63
CA TYR A 126 11.18 -8.26 7.91
C TYR A 126 10.11 -9.04 8.67
N ALA A 127 8.99 -9.33 8.02
CA ALA A 127 7.83 -9.97 8.64
C ALA A 127 8.16 -11.40 9.11
N THR A 128 9.03 -12.12 8.39
CA THR A 128 9.50 -13.45 8.78
C THR A 128 10.74 -13.43 9.66
N SER A 129 11.28 -12.25 10.02
CA SER A 129 12.45 -12.16 10.89
C SER A 129 12.07 -12.45 12.34
N PRO A 130 12.82 -13.30 13.08
CA PRO A 130 12.59 -13.56 14.50
C PRO A 130 12.51 -12.29 15.37
N ALA A 131 13.18 -11.21 14.96
CA ALA A 131 13.14 -9.93 15.66
C ALA A 131 11.77 -9.23 15.59
N ALA A 132 10.96 -9.47 14.55
CA ALA A 132 9.62 -8.90 14.40
C ALA A 132 8.59 -9.61 15.30
N PHE A 133 8.82 -10.89 15.63
CA PHE A 133 8.00 -11.68 16.55
C PHE A 133 8.13 -11.25 18.02
N GLY A 134 9.16 -10.47 18.38
CA GLY A 134 9.27 -9.87 19.73
C GLY A 134 8.30 -8.70 19.96
N THR A 135 7.68 -8.18 18.90
CA THR A 135 6.71 -7.07 18.95
C THR A 135 5.34 -7.42 18.37
N ALA A 136 5.19 -8.62 17.79
CA ALA A 136 3.90 -9.14 17.36
C ALA A 136 3.09 -9.47 18.60
N ARG A 137 2.10 -8.62 18.93
CA ARG A 137 1.06 -9.00 19.89
C ARG A 137 0.27 -10.18 19.29
N PRO A 138 -0.10 -11.18 20.12
CA PRO A 138 -1.01 -12.25 19.72
C PRO A 138 -2.38 -11.71 19.30
#